data_AF-A0A537YNI0-F1
#
_entry.id   AF-A0A537YNI0-F1
#
_cell.length_a   1.000
_cell.length_b   1.000
_cell.length_c   1.000
_cell.angle_alpha   90.00
_cell.angle_beta   90.00
_cell.angle_gamma   90.00
#
_symmetry.space_group_name_H-M   'P 1'
#
loop_
_entity.id
_entity.type
_entity.pdbx_description
1 polymer ?
#
loop_
_entity_poly.entity_id
_entity_poly.type
_entity_poly.pdbx_seq_one_letter_code
_entity_poly.pdbx_strand_id
1 'polypeptide(L)' 'MLDGMDGKVAVVTGAGRGLGRSHALELARLGVRVVVNDFAAPGEENLA' A
#
# COMPACT_ATOMS: atom_id res chain seq x y z
N MET A 1 7.93 -9.79 -16.05
CA MET A 1 6.69 -9.97 -15.25
C MET A 1 7.07 -10.81 -14.04
N LEU A 2 6.63 -10.41 -12.85
CA LEU A 2 6.84 -11.22 -11.65
C LEU A 2 5.74 -12.28 -11.59
N ASP A 3 6.08 -13.51 -11.96
CA ASP A 3 5.18 -14.65 -11.86
C ASP A 3 4.82 -14.89 -10.38
N GLY A 4 3.52 -14.92 -10.05
CA GLY A 4 3.03 -15.31 -8.72
C GLY A 4 2.33 -14.24 -7.86
N MET A 5 2.17 -13.00 -8.37
CA MET A 5 1.43 -11.94 -7.66
C MET A 5 -0.08 -11.94 -7.93
N ASP A 6 -0.52 -12.48 -9.07
CA ASP A 6 -1.94 -12.54 -9.42
C ASP A 6 -2.77 -13.28 -8.36
N GLY A 7 -3.87 -12.65 -7.95
CA GLY A 7 -4.83 -13.20 -6.99
C GLY A 7 -4.40 -13.15 -5.53
N LYS A 8 -3.15 -12.73 -5.24
CA LYS A 8 -2.65 -12.56 -3.86
C LYS A 8 -3.34 -11.40 -3.15
N VAL A 9 -3.26 -11.43 -1.82
CA VAL A 9 -3.72 -10.34 -0.95
C VAL A 9 -2.53 -9.88 -0.11
N ALA A 10 -2.32 -8.58 -0.05
CA ALA A 10 -1.30 -7.96 0.79
C ALA A 10 -1.93 -6.98 1.79
N VAL A 11 -1.47 -7.01 3.04
CA VAL A 11 -1.79 -6.01 4.06
C VAL A 11 -0.59 -5.10 4.22
N VAL A 12 -0.76 -3.80 3.99
CA VAL A 12 0.31 -2.81 4.12
C VAL A 12 -0.03 -1.85 5.25
N THR A 13 0.85 -1.78 6.25
CA THR A 13 0.79 -0.81 7.34
C THR A 13 1.66 0.40 7.03
N GLY A 14 1.31 1.59 7.54
CA GLY A 14 2.06 2.81 7.24
C GLY A 14 1.89 3.28 5.78
N ALA A 15 0.76 2.94 5.16
CA ALA A 15 0.52 3.12 3.72
C ALA A 15 0.03 4.54 3.33
N GLY A 16 -0.10 5.46 4.29
CA GLY A 16 -0.56 6.83 4.02
C GLY A 16 0.45 7.66 3.23
N ARG A 17 1.75 7.41 3.46
CA ARG A 17 2.85 8.18 2.84
C ARG A 17 4.12 7.34 2.61
N GLY A 18 5.11 7.97 2.00
CA GLY A 18 6.48 7.43 1.88
C GLY A 18 6.53 6.06 1.23
N LEU A 19 7.37 5.18 1.80
CA LEU A 19 7.62 3.84 1.26
C LEU A 19 6.39 2.94 1.35
N GLY A 20 5.61 3.02 2.43
CA GLY A 20 4.39 2.21 2.58
C GLY A 20 3.39 2.50 1.47
N ARG A 21 3.16 3.79 1.13
CA ARG A 21 2.33 4.19 -0.02
C ARG A 21 2.90 3.68 -1.34
N SER A 22 4.20 3.86 -1.56
CA SER A 22 4.88 3.41 -2.79
C SER A 22 4.72 1.90 -3.01
N HIS A 23 4.95 1.10 -1.96
CA HIS A 23 4.81 -0.35 -2.01
C HIS A 23 3.36 -0.80 -2.23
N ALA A 24 2.39 -0.16 -1.54
CA ALA A 24 0.97 -0.46 -1.74
C ALA A 24 0.53 -0.23 -3.19
N LEU A 25 0.97 0.87 -3.80
CA LEU A 25 0.66 1.19 -5.20
C LEU A 25 1.33 0.23 -6.18
N GLU A 26 2.58 -0.14 -5.95
CA GLU A 26 3.28 -1.08 -6.83
C GLU A 26 2.69 -2.50 -6.75
N LEU A 27 2.35 -2.96 -5.54
CA LEU A 27 1.64 -4.23 -5.37
C LEU A 27 0.30 -4.24 -6.10
N ALA A 28 -0.46 -3.15 -6.03
CA ALA A 28 -1.72 -3.02 -6.76
C ALA A 28 -1.52 -3.07 -8.29
N ARG A 29 -0.45 -2.42 -8.81
CA ARG A 29 -0.09 -2.48 -10.24
C ARG A 29 0.27 -3.90 -10.69
N LEU A 30 0.82 -4.70 -9.79
CA LEU A 30 1.14 -6.12 -10.03
C LEU A 30 -0.07 -7.06 -9.89
N GLY A 31 -1.29 -6.55 -9.72
CA GLY A 31 -2.51 -7.37 -9.66
C GLY A 31 -2.85 -7.91 -8.27
N VAL A 32 -2.13 -7.48 -7.23
CA VAL A 32 -2.39 -7.88 -5.84
C VAL A 32 -3.58 -7.08 -5.30
N ARG A 33 -4.48 -7.75 -4.58
CA ARG A 33 -5.51 -7.06 -3.77
C ARG A 33 -4.85 -6.49 -2.51
N VAL A 34 -4.82 -5.18 -2.37
CA VAL A 34 -4.11 -4.53 -1.27
C VAL A 34 -5.10 -3.99 -0.25
N VAL A 35 -4.92 -4.37 1.01
CA VAL A 35 -5.57 -3.74 2.16
C VAL A 35 -4.56 -2.81 2.82
N VAL A 36 -4.92 -1.54 2.94
CA VAL A 36 -4.05 -0.53 3.57
C VAL A 36 -4.58 -0.18 4.96
N ASN A 37 -3.66 -0.04 5.91
CA ASN A 37 -3.93 0.58 7.20
C ASN A 37 -2.86 1.63 7.46
N ASP A 38 -3.29 2.83 7.82
CA ASP A 38 -2.40 3.92 8.19
C ASP A 38 -2.96 4.61 9.43
N PHE A 39 -2.06 5.05 10.30
CA PHE A 39 -2.41 5.86 11.45
C PHE A 39 -1.68 7.19 11.33
N ALA A 40 -2.44 8.26 11.15
CA ALA A 40 -1.93 9.62 11.19
C ALA A 40 -2.15 10.19 12.60
N ALA A 41 -1.10 10.73 13.20
CA ALA A 41 -1.24 11.45 14.46
C ALA A 41 -2.07 12.73 14.24
N PRO A 42 -2.76 13.26 15.26
CA PRO A 42 -3.51 14.51 15.14
C PRO A 42 -2.62 15.64 14.59
N GLY A 43 -3.09 16.29 13.51
CA GLY A 43 -2.35 17.35 12.82
C GLY A 43 -1.41 16.87 11.71
N GLU A 44 -1.25 15.56 11.52
CA GLU A 44 -0.55 15.03 10.36
C GLU A 44 -1.47 14.92 9.15
N GLU A 45 -1.26 15.81 8.18
CA GLU A 45 -1.99 15.79 6.92
C GLU A 45 -1.44 14.69 5.99
N ASN A 46 -2.30 13.86 5.44
CA ASN A 46 -1.96 13.02 4.30
C ASN A 46 -2.16 13.86 3.03
N LEU A 47 -1.15 14.63 2.68
CA LEU A 47 -1.05 15.33 1.40
C LEU A 47 -0.80 14.27 0.31
N ALA A 48 -1.88 13.60 -0.10
CA ALA A 48 -1.83 12.54 -1.10
C ALA A 48 -1.62 13.10 -2.51
#